data_AF-A0A2E6TIF7-F1
#
_entry.id   AF-A0A2E6TIF7-F1
#
_cell.length_a   1.000
_cell.length_b   1.000
_cell.length_c   1.000
_cell.angle_alpha   90.00
_cell.angle_beta   90.00
_cell.angle_gamma   90.00
#
_symmetry.space_group_name_H-M   'P 1'
#
loop_
_entity.id
_entity.type
_entity.pdbx_description
1 polymer ?
#
loop_
_entity_poly.entity_id
_entity_poly.type
_entity_poly.pdbx_seq_one_letter_code
_entity_poly.pdbx_strand_id
1 'polypeptide(L)'
;MTSKEQMDLRLEQINSLKWAIKELKKEKTTIANRFEKTKQAKGLKDSLSNALNEKSSLQDRIEDLQGNLRQLGEEEYNSSLEDKLENQKASLEERIAIASERLTALEQDRDLERIARRFQGSEMDGDQPTDSSISLSKESITTDKSMEESTSENRLKHSSPLEEADIDSLAPIRELKPKAKPLASSGDLACSGETCEQLLVTAAALDLDPEYLLNKSLQAVLRMIERNKNRVTFPLEVKQVDSID
;
A
#
# COMPACT_ATOMS: atom_id res chain seq x y z
N MET A 1 -24.06 -82.63 -29.43
CA MET A 1 -22.92 -82.05 -28.72
C MET A 1 -22.61 -82.92 -27.52
N THR A 2 -21.37 -83.35 -27.39
CA THR A 2 -20.91 -84.10 -26.22
C THR A 2 -20.64 -83.14 -25.05
N SER A 3 -20.70 -83.61 -23.80
CA SER A 3 -20.41 -82.78 -22.62
C SER A 3 -19.02 -82.13 -22.68
N LYS A 4 -18.07 -82.77 -23.36
CA LYS A 4 -16.72 -82.27 -23.58
C LYS A 4 -16.69 -81.06 -24.52
N GLU A 5 -17.37 -81.13 -25.66
CA GLU A 5 -17.50 -80.00 -26.60
C GLU A 5 -18.14 -78.77 -25.95
N GLN A 6 -19.10 -78.99 -25.05
CA GLN A 6 -19.74 -77.90 -24.32
C GLN A 6 -18.80 -77.22 -23.33
N MET A 7 -17.91 -77.98 -22.66
CA MET A 7 -16.87 -77.44 -21.79
C MET A 7 -15.82 -76.66 -22.57
N ASP A 8 -15.39 -77.17 -23.72
CA ASP A 8 -14.39 -76.51 -24.57
C ASP A 8 -14.91 -75.17 -25.12
N LEU A 9 -16.18 -75.15 -25.56
CA LEU A 9 -16.84 -73.90 -25.99
C LEU A 9 -16.90 -72.87 -24.87
N ARG A 10 -17.21 -73.29 -23.63
CA ARG A 10 -17.21 -72.38 -22.47
C ARG A 10 -15.82 -71.86 -22.15
N LEU A 11 -14.78 -72.69 -22.30
CA LEU A 11 -13.41 -72.27 -22.05
C LEU A 11 -12.98 -71.19 -23.05
N GLU A 12 -13.32 -71.36 -24.33
CA GLU A 12 -13.03 -70.38 -25.37
C GLU A 12 -13.79 -69.06 -25.14
N GLN A 13 -15.06 -69.13 -24.74
CA GLN A 13 -15.83 -67.96 -24.32
C GLN A 13 -15.18 -67.25 -23.13
N ILE A 14 -14.74 -67.99 -22.11
CA ILE A 14 -14.05 -67.41 -20.94
C ILE A 14 -12.75 -66.71 -21.38
N ASN A 15 -11.98 -67.31 -22.28
CA ASN A 15 -10.72 -66.73 -22.75
C ASN A 15 -10.95 -65.46 -23.60
N SER A 16 -11.96 -65.49 -24.48
CA SER A 16 -12.38 -64.32 -25.26
C SER A 16 -12.82 -63.16 -24.36
N LEU A 17 -13.64 -63.45 -23.34
CA LEU A 17 -14.08 -62.45 -22.37
C LEU A 17 -12.91 -61.90 -21.54
N LYS A 18 -11.97 -62.75 -21.12
CA LYS A 18 -10.76 -62.30 -20.41
C LYS A 18 -9.93 -61.34 -21.27
N TRP A 19 -9.80 -61.63 -22.56
CA TRP A 19 -9.10 -60.74 -23.50
C TRP A 19 -9.83 -59.41 -23.64
N ALA A 20 -11.15 -59.44 -23.87
CA ALA A 20 -11.97 -58.23 -23.99
C ALA A 20 -11.88 -57.36 -22.72
N ILE A 21 -11.96 -57.96 -21.53
CA ILE A 21 -11.81 -57.23 -20.26
C ILE A 21 -10.43 -56.61 -20.13
N LYS A 22 -9.37 -57.31 -20.54
CA LYS A 22 -8.01 -56.79 -20.49
C LYS A 22 -7.84 -55.59 -21.41
N GLU A 23 -8.35 -55.67 -22.64
CA GLU A 23 -8.25 -54.57 -23.60
C GLU A 23 -9.11 -53.38 -23.15
N LEU A 24 -10.35 -53.61 -22.70
CA LEU A 24 -11.22 -52.55 -22.17
C LEU A 24 -10.60 -51.86 -20.94
N LYS A 25 -9.88 -52.58 -20.08
CA LYS A 25 -9.13 -51.97 -18.97
C LYS A 25 -8.02 -51.05 -19.47
N LYS A 26 -7.30 -51.46 -20.51
CA LYS A 26 -6.24 -50.66 -21.13
C LYS A 26 -6.84 -49.40 -21.78
N GLU A 27 -7.95 -49.53 -22.50
CA GLU A 27 -8.68 -48.39 -23.06
C GLU A 27 -9.16 -47.43 -21.97
N LYS A 28 -9.74 -47.95 -20.88
CA LYS A 28 -10.15 -47.15 -19.72
C LYS A 28 -9.01 -46.31 -19.15
N THR A 29 -7.82 -46.91 -18.97
CA THR A 29 -6.65 -46.16 -18.47
C THR A 29 -6.19 -45.08 -19.46
N THR A 30 -6.28 -45.36 -20.76
CA THR A 30 -5.91 -44.41 -21.82
C THR A 30 -6.87 -43.22 -21.84
N ILE A 31 -8.18 -43.48 -21.71
CA ILE A 31 -9.21 -42.45 -21.64
C ILE A 31 -9.05 -41.61 -20.37
N ALA A 32 -8.81 -42.22 -19.21
CA ALA A 32 -8.58 -41.50 -17.95
C ALA A 32 -7.39 -40.54 -18.05
N ASN A 33 -6.28 -40.98 -18.64
CA ASN A 33 -5.12 -40.12 -18.87
C ASN A 33 -5.41 -38.96 -19.83
N ARG A 34 -6.18 -39.20 -20.90
CA ARG A 34 -6.59 -38.13 -21.81
C ARG A 34 -7.51 -37.13 -21.11
N PHE A 35 -8.45 -37.61 -20.31
CA PHE A 35 -9.36 -36.78 -19.53
C PHE A 35 -8.60 -35.85 -18.57
N GLU A 36 -7.61 -36.37 -17.85
CA GLU A 36 -6.81 -35.54 -16.94
C GLU A 36 -6.01 -34.47 -17.68
N LYS A 37 -5.41 -34.81 -18.83
CA LYS A 37 -4.75 -33.82 -19.71
C LYS A 37 -5.72 -32.74 -20.19
N THR A 38 -6.94 -33.12 -20.58
CA THR A 38 -7.96 -32.16 -20.99
C THR A 38 -8.39 -31.26 -19.84
N LYS A 39 -8.51 -31.79 -18.63
CA LYS A 39 -8.82 -31.02 -17.42
C LYS A 39 -7.71 -30.02 -17.09
N GLN A 40 -6.44 -30.44 -17.16
CA GLN A 40 -5.29 -29.56 -16.99
C GLN A 40 -5.24 -28.46 -18.07
N ALA A 41 -5.46 -28.83 -19.34
CA ALA A 41 -5.51 -27.87 -20.44
C ALA A 41 -6.62 -26.84 -20.25
N LYS A 42 -7.79 -27.24 -19.72
CA LYS A 42 -8.86 -26.32 -19.36
C LYS A 42 -8.44 -25.35 -18.26
N GLY A 43 -7.82 -25.84 -17.19
CA GLY A 43 -7.32 -24.98 -16.10
C GLY A 43 -6.27 -23.97 -16.58
N LEU A 44 -5.35 -24.39 -17.46
CA LEU A 44 -4.38 -23.48 -18.09
C LEU A 44 -5.06 -22.44 -18.98
N LYS A 45 -6.11 -22.82 -19.73
CA LYS A 45 -6.88 -21.90 -20.56
C LYS A 45 -7.58 -20.83 -19.71
N ASP A 46 -8.17 -21.22 -18.59
CA ASP A 46 -8.82 -20.28 -17.67
C ASP A 46 -7.79 -19.31 -17.05
N SER A 47 -6.63 -19.83 -16.63
CA SER A 47 -5.51 -19.00 -16.15
C SER A 47 -4.99 -18.03 -17.22
N LEU A 48 -4.88 -18.48 -18.48
CA LEU A 48 -4.45 -17.63 -19.59
C LEU A 48 -5.48 -16.53 -19.88
N SER A 49 -6.78 -16.85 -19.83
CA SER A 49 -7.84 -15.86 -20.01
C SER A 49 -7.79 -14.79 -18.92
N ASN A 50 -7.54 -15.17 -17.67
CA ASN A 50 -7.38 -14.21 -16.56
C ASN A 50 -6.16 -13.31 -16.78
N ALA A 51 -5.01 -13.88 -17.15
CA ALA A 51 -3.81 -13.10 -17.43
C ALA A 51 -3.99 -12.14 -18.62
N LEU A 52 -4.76 -12.52 -19.63
CA LEU A 52 -5.06 -11.66 -20.78
C LEU A 52 -5.97 -10.49 -20.36
N ASN A 53 -6.97 -10.74 -19.53
CA ASN A 53 -7.83 -9.70 -18.97
C ASN A 53 -7.03 -8.73 -18.09
N GLU A 54 -6.15 -9.24 -17.23
CA GLU A 54 -5.25 -8.41 -16.40
C GLU A 54 -4.32 -7.56 -17.27
N LYS A 55 -3.74 -8.15 -18.32
CA LYS A 55 -2.92 -7.41 -19.29
C LYS A 55 -3.70 -6.27 -19.94
N SER A 56 -4.95 -6.51 -20.35
CA SER A 56 -5.81 -5.45 -20.92
C SER A 56 -6.05 -4.33 -19.90
N SER A 57 -6.38 -4.67 -18.66
CA SER A 57 -6.58 -3.68 -17.60
C SER A 57 -5.33 -2.85 -17.29
N LEU A 58 -4.15 -3.47 -17.31
CA LEU A 58 -2.89 -2.76 -17.13
C LEU A 58 -2.57 -1.87 -18.34
N GLN A 59 -2.90 -2.31 -19.55
CA GLN A 59 -2.75 -1.51 -20.76
C GLN A 59 -3.60 -0.25 -20.68
N ASP A 60 -4.88 -0.36 -20.30
CA ASP A 60 -5.79 0.77 -20.10
C ASP A 60 -5.22 1.74 -19.05
N ARG A 61 -4.69 1.21 -17.93
CA ARG A 61 -4.08 2.04 -16.89
C ARG A 61 -2.82 2.76 -17.36
N ILE A 62 -2.00 2.12 -18.19
CA ILE A 62 -0.82 2.75 -18.79
C ILE A 62 -1.26 3.88 -19.72
N GLU A 63 -2.31 3.66 -20.52
CA GLU A 63 -2.87 4.69 -21.40
C GLU A 63 -3.39 5.89 -20.62
N ASP A 64 -4.13 5.67 -19.53
CA ASP A 64 -4.57 6.73 -18.62
C ASP A 64 -3.39 7.54 -18.04
N LEU A 65 -2.35 6.83 -17.54
CA LEU A 65 -1.18 7.48 -16.95
C LEU A 65 -0.39 8.27 -18.00
N GLN A 66 -0.25 7.74 -19.22
CA GLN A 66 0.38 8.46 -20.32
C GLN A 66 -0.43 9.69 -20.76
N GLY A 67 -1.77 9.60 -20.74
CA GLY A 67 -2.67 10.72 -20.96
C GLY A 67 -2.48 11.81 -19.92
N ASN A 68 -2.46 11.45 -18.64
CA ASN A 68 -2.22 12.39 -17.54
C ASN A 68 -0.83 13.05 -17.64
N LEU A 69 0.21 12.28 -17.97
CA LEU A 69 1.56 12.83 -18.17
C LEU A 69 1.63 13.79 -19.36
N ARG A 70 0.89 13.54 -20.45
CA ARG A 70 0.79 14.50 -21.56
C ARG A 70 0.06 15.77 -21.15
N GLN A 71 -1.04 15.66 -20.42
CA GLN A 71 -1.76 16.83 -19.89
C GLN A 71 -0.85 17.66 -19.00
N LEU A 72 -0.12 17.00 -18.08
CA LEU A 72 0.86 17.66 -17.24
C LEU A 72 2.01 18.28 -18.06
N GLY A 73 2.53 17.58 -19.07
CA GLY A 73 3.58 18.12 -19.95
C GLY A 73 3.11 19.28 -20.84
N GLU A 74 1.85 19.30 -21.24
CA GLU A 74 1.21 20.43 -21.94
C GLU A 74 0.96 21.61 -20.97
N GLU A 75 0.63 21.33 -19.71
CA GLU A 75 0.53 22.34 -18.64
C GLU A 75 1.90 22.90 -18.22
N GLU A 76 2.94 22.08 -18.19
CA GLU A 76 4.33 22.44 -17.83
C GLU A 76 5.00 23.31 -18.92
N TYR A 77 4.56 23.21 -20.19
CA TYR A 77 4.93 24.16 -21.24
C TYR A 77 4.16 25.50 -21.16
N ASN A 78 3.14 25.60 -20.31
CA ASN A 78 2.62 26.88 -19.87
C ASN A 78 3.41 27.35 -18.65
N SER A 79 4.68 27.77 -18.81
CA SER A 79 5.36 28.57 -17.77
C SER A 79 4.47 29.72 -17.31
N SER A 80 3.57 30.19 -18.19
CA SER A 80 2.50 31.13 -17.89
C SER A 80 1.67 30.81 -16.63
N LEU A 81 1.36 29.55 -16.29
CA LEU A 81 0.54 29.25 -15.11
C LEU A 81 1.36 29.29 -13.83
N GLU A 82 2.55 28.69 -13.83
CA GLU A 82 3.47 28.75 -12.69
C GLU A 82 3.93 30.20 -12.45
N ASP A 83 4.28 30.93 -13.50
CA ASP A 83 4.58 32.36 -13.44
C ASP A 83 3.38 33.18 -12.93
N LYS A 84 2.14 32.84 -13.32
CA LYS A 84 0.94 33.52 -12.81
C LYS A 84 0.73 33.24 -11.32
N LEU A 85 0.95 32.00 -10.88
CA LEU A 85 0.82 31.62 -9.48
C LEU A 85 1.91 32.27 -8.64
N GLU A 86 3.15 32.30 -9.11
CA GLU A 86 4.26 32.96 -8.40
C GLU A 86 4.03 34.48 -8.33
N ASN A 87 3.53 35.10 -9.40
CA ASN A 87 3.14 36.52 -9.38
C ASN A 87 1.99 36.79 -8.40
N GLN A 88 0.98 35.91 -8.34
CA GLN A 88 -0.11 36.04 -7.37
C GLN A 88 0.37 35.86 -5.93
N LYS A 89 1.29 34.93 -5.71
CA LYS A 89 1.94 34.70 -4.41
C LYS A 89 2.74 35.91 -3.97
N ALA A 90 3.62 36.45 -4.83
CA ALA A 90 4.38 37.67 -4.54
C ALA A 90 3.45 38.86 -4.22
N SER A 91 2.34 39.01 -4.97
CA SER A 91 1.34 40.04 -4.72
C SER A 91 0.61 39.87 -3.38
N LEU A 92 0.37 38.63 -2.94
CA LEU A 92 -0.21 38.37 -1.62
C LEU A 92 0.78 38.65 -0.50
N GLU A 93 2.05 38.26 -0.67
CA GLU A 93 3.12 38.53 0.28
C GLU A 93 3.32 40.02 0.50
N GLU A 94 3.33 40.84 -0.56
CA GLU A 94 3.39 42.30 -0.46
C GLU A 94 2.17 42.86 0.31
N ARG A 95 0.97 42.39 -0.01
CA ARG A 95 -0.25 42.83 0.70
C ARG A 95 -0.23 42.44 2.18
N ILE A 96 0.29 41.27 2.51
CA ILE A 96 0.48 40.81 3.90
C ILE A 96 1.50 41.71 4.61
N ALA A 97 2.61 42.05 3.96
CA ALA A 97 3.64 42.94 4.52
C ALA A 97 3.09 44.34 4.80
N ILE A 98 2.31 44.91 3.88
CA ILE A 98 1.67 46.23 4.08
C ILE A 98 0.64 46.16 5.22
N ALA A 99 -0.17 45.10 5.27
CA ALA A 99 -1.17 44.94 6.32
C ALA A 99 -0.54 44.77 7.70
N SER A 100 0.58 44.04 7.80
CA SER A 100 1.31 43.85 9.05
C SER A 100 2.00 45.14 9.50
N GLU A 101 2.62 45.90 8.59
CA GLU A 101 3.17 47.22 8.90
C GLU A 101 2.08 48.17 9.43
N ARG A 102 0.94 48.24 8.73
CA ARG A 102 -0.19 49.07 9.16
C ARG A 102 -0.75 48.65 10.52
N LEU A 103 -0.79 47.35 10.80
CA LEU A 103 -1.20 46.84 12.11
C LEU A 103 -0.24 47.33 13.20
N THR A 104 1.07 47.21 12.99
CA THR A 104 2.05 47.69 13.97
C THR A 104 1.97 49.19 14.22
N ALA A 105 1.71 50.00 13.19
CA ALA A 105 1.49 51.43 13.35
C ALA A 105 0.25 51.73 14.20
N LEU A 106 -0.86 51.03 13.96
CA LEU A 106 -2.09 51.20 14.75
C LEU A 106 -1.94 50.72 16.19
N GLU A 107 -1.16 49.68 16.43
CA GLU A 107 -0.84 49.23 17.79
C GLU A 107 -0.01 50.27 18.55
N GLN A 108 0.97 50.90 17.88
CA GLN A 108 1.75 52.00 18.44
C GLN A 108 0.85 53.22 18.74
N ASP A 109 -0.01 53.62 17.81
CA ASP A 109 -0.94 54.74 18.02
C ASP A 109 -1.88 54.48 19.19
N ARG A 110 -2.44 53.27 19.29
CA ARG A 110 -3.28 52.85 20.43
C ARG A 110 -2.52 52.92 21.75
N ASP A 111 -1.26 52.51 21.76
CA ASP A 111 -0.44 52.55 22.98
C ASP A 111 -0.08 53.99 23.38
N LEU A 112 0.22 54.86 22.41
CA LEU A 112 0.37 56.30 22.65
C LEU A 112 -0.92 56.94 23.16
N GLU A 113 -2.08 56.54 22.62
CA GLU A 113 -3.38 57.02 23.08
C GLU A 113 -3.68 56.56 24.52
N ARG A 114 -3.38 55.31 24.87
CA ARG A 114 -3.45 54.82 26.27
C ARG A 114 -2.56 55.65 27.19
N ILE A 115 -1.34 55.97 26.77
CA ILE A 115 -0.42 56.81 27.54
C ILE A 115 -1.02 58.22 27.70
N ALA A 116 -1.52 58.83 26.63
CA ALA A 116 -2.13 60.15 26.66
C ALA A 116 -3.35 60.22 27.59
N ARG A 117 -4.23 59.20 27.58
CA ARG A 117 -5.37 59.10 28.51
C ARG A 117 -4.93 59.02 29.97
N ARG A 118 -3.88 58.24 30.27
CA ARG A 118 -3.28 58.18 31.62
C ARG A 118 -2.75 59.54 32.07
N PHE A 119 -2.09 60.29 31.19
CA PHE A 119 -1.61 61.65 31.50
C PHE A 119 -2.75 62.65 31.75
N GLN A 120 -3.91 62.46 31.13
CA GLN A 120 -5.09 63.32 31.31
C GLN A 120 -5.91 62.98 32.57
N GLY A 121 -5.47 62.02 33.40
CA GLY A 121 -6.16 61.64 34.63
C GLY A 121 -7.47 60.88 34.42
N SER A 122 -7.69 60.34 33.21
CA SER A 122 -8.84 59.48 32.90
C SER A 122 -8.47 58.02 33.17
N GLU A 123 -8.43 57.64 34.45
CA GLU A 123 -8.58 56.23 34.85
C GLU A 123 -10.08 55.98 35.07
N MET A 124 -10.73 55.34 34.10
CA MET A 124 -11.91 54.53 34.35
C MET A 124 -11.73 53.20 33.62
N ASP A 125 -11.67 52.17 34.45
CA ASP A 125 -11.84 50.76 34.14
C ASP A 125 -13.01 50.47 33.20
N GLY A 126 -12.88 49.36 32.46
CA GLY A 126 -14.02 48.46 32.22
C GLY A 126 -14.75 48.60 30.88
N ASP A 127 -14.51 47.60 30.02
CA ASP A 127 -15.56 46.83 29.33
C ASP A 127 -16.99 47.39 29.37
N GLN A 128 -17.52 47.83 28.22
CA GLN A 128 -18.83 47.35 27.73
C GLN A 128 -19.11 47.76 26.28
N PRO A 129 -19.79 46.89 25.49
CA PRO A 129 -20.22 47.15 24.13
C PRO A 129 -21.54 47.94 24.14
N THR A 130 -21.61 49.05 23.41
CA THR A 130 -22.87 49.78 23.22
C THR A 130 -23.65 49.18 22.05
N ASP A 131 -24.63 48.35 22.41
CA ASP A 131 -25.77 47.95 21.60
C ASP A 131 -26.50 49.17 21.01
N SER A 132 -26.77 49.13 19.70
CA SER A 132 -27.76 49.99 19.04
C SER A 132 -28.99 49.17 18.69
N SER A 133 -30.02 49.37 19.50
CA SER A 133 -31.38 48.85 19.36
C SER A 133 -32.14 49.54 18.22
N ILE A 134 -32.61 48.77 17.22
CA ILE A 134 -33.83 49.04 16.46
C ILE A 134 -34.62 47.73 16.23
N SER A 135 -35.91 47.82 16.56
CA SER A 135 -37.05 46.95 16.19
C SER A 135 -37.32 45.66 16.98
N LEU A 136 -38.24 45.81 17.95
CA LEU A 136 -39.10 44.75 18.48
C LEU A 136 -40.19 44.35 17.47
N SER A 137 -40.42 43.05 17.35
CA SER A 137 -41.77 42.49 17.26
C SER A 137 -41.85 41.23 18.13
N LYS A 138 -42.91 41.20 18.94
CA LYS A 138 -43.33 40.20 19.93
C LYS A 138 -43.45 38.81 19.28
N GLU A 139 -43.27 37.69 19.98
CA GLU A 139 -44.14 37.21 21.05
C GLU A 139 -43.49 36.07 21.89
N SER A 140 -43.94 35.98 23.14
CA SER A 140 -43.42 35.27 24.32
C SER A 140 -43.59 33.73 24.26
N ILE A 141 -42.90 32.87 25.04
CA ILE A 141 -43.20 32.51 26.46
C ILE A 141 -42.24 31.36 26.93
N THR A 142 -41.60 31.59 28.10
CA THR A 142 -41.14 30.68 29.22
C THR A 142 -40.10 29.55 29.02
N THR A 143 -39.02 29.52 29.82
CA THR A 143 -38.96 28.95 31.20
C THR A 143 -37.50 28.87 31.70
N ASP A 144 -37.29 29.47 32.87
CA ASP A 144 -36.26 29.38 33.93
C ASP A 144 -35.00 28.46 33.87
N LYS A 145 -33.90 29.08 34.37
CA LYS A 145 -32.85 28.60 35.30
C LYS A 145 -32.35 27.13 35.20
N SER A 146 -31.02 26.96 35.10
CA SER A 146 -30.17 26.71 36.28
C SER A 146 -28.72 26.45 35.88
N MET A 147 -27.82 27.11 36.60
CA MET A 147 -26.41 26.79 36.79
C MET A 147 -26.27 25.34 37.26
N GLU A 148 -25.36 24.53 36.70
CA GLU A 148 -24.54 23.58 37.46
C GLU A 148 -23.22 23.29 36.72
N GLU A 149 -22.17 23.55 37.47
CA GLU A 149 -20.79 23.16 37.37
C GLU A 149 -20.68 21.64 37.62
N SER A 150 -19.83 20.94 36.85
CA SER A 150 -19.39 19.60 37.22
C SER A 150 -17.99 19.34 36.65
N THR A 151 -17.00 19.65 37.48
CA THR A 151 -15.70 19.03 37.51
C THR A 151 -15.82 17.65 38.18
N SER A 152 -15.38 16.60 37.51
CA SER A 152 -15.00 15.31 38.12
C SER A 152 -14.37 14.43 37.04
N GLU A 153 -13.05 14.25 37.06
CA GLU A 153 -12.40 13.08 37.70
C GLU A 153 -12.60 11.76 36.93
N ASN A 154 -11.55 11.30 36.24
CA ASN A 154 -11.00 9.94 36.40
C ASN A 154 -9.75 9.80 35.51
N ARG A 155 -8.54 9.98 36.04
CA ARG A 155 -7.78 9.08 36.91
C ARG A 155 -7.16 7.91 36.13
N LEU A 156 -5.90 8.12 35.80
CA LEU A 156 -4.87 7.13 35.49
C LEU A 156 -5.00 5.87 36.37
N LYS A 157 -4.87 4.69 35.75
CA LYS A 157 -4.43 3.47 36.45
C LYS A 157 -3.19 2.92 35.76
N HIS A 158 -2.08 3.04 36.49
CA HIS A 158 -0.83 2.34 36.25
C HIS A 158 -0.90 0.88 36.75
N SER A 159 -0.11 0.04 36.06
CA SER A 159 0.74 -1.08 36.52
C SER A 159 0.20 -2.50 36.83
N SER A 160 0.71 -3.44 36.00
CA SER A 160 1.38 -4.75 36.30
C SER A 160 0.52 -5.98 36.65
N PRO A 161 1.02 -7.26 36.59
CA PRO A 161 2.34 -7.82 36.17
C PRO A 161 2.25 -9.07 35.23
N LEU A 162 3.42 -9.64 34.85
CA LEU A 162 3.63 -10.93 34.17
C LEU A 162 2.81 -12.10 34.76
N GLU A 163 2.33 -13.01 33.90
CA GLU A 163 2.32 -14.46 34.18
C GLU A 163 2.70 -15.26 32.93
N GLU A 164 3.69 -16.14 33.11
CA GLU A 164 4.06 -17.24 32.23
C GLU A 164 2.95 -18.31 32.23
N ALA A 165 2.72 -18.94 31.07
CA ALA A 165 2.21 -20.31 31.04
C ALA A 165 2.70 -21.01 29.77
N ASP A 166 3.69 -21.88 29.98
CA ASP A 166 3.98 -23.05 29.17
C ASP A 166 2.72 -23.85 28.84
N ILE A 167 2.61 -24.31 27.58
CA ILE A 167 2.08 -25.64 27.31
C ILE A 167 2.77 -26.24 26.09
N ASP A 168 3.70 -27.12 26.44
CA ASP A 168 4.27 -28.20 25.64
C ASP A 168 3.18 -29.22 25.24
N SER A 169 3.17 -29.60 23.97
CA SER A 169 2.69 -30.91 23.49
C SER A 169 3.18 -31.17 22.06
N LEU A 170 4.38 -31.76 21.97
CA LEU A 170 4.72 -33.03 21.29
C LEU A 170 3.65 -33.58 20.31
N ALA A 171 3.89 -34.02 19.06
CA ALA A 171 5.04 -34.34 18.19
C ALA A 171 4.45 -34.79 16.80
N PRO A 172 5.12 -35.49 15.84
CA PRO A 172 6.52 -35.50 15.36
C PRO A 172 6.70 -35.40 13.81
N ILE A 173 7.84 -34.82 13.39
CA ILE A 173 8.73 -35.19 12.25
C ILE A 173 8.17 -35.20 10.80
N ARG A 174 8.77 -34.36 9.93
CA ARG A 174 9.56 -34.83 8.76
C ARG A 174 10.43 -33.71 8.16
N GLU A 175 11.74 -33.92 8.29
CA GLU A 175 12.81 -33.21 7.60
C GLU A 175 12.59 -33.24 6.08
N LEU A 176 12.68 -32.07 5.44
CA LEU A 176 12.95 -31.97 4.01
C LEU A 176 14.15 -31.07 3.79
N LYS A 177 15.29 -31.71 3.54
CA LYS A 177 16.47 -31.15 2.87
C LYS A 177 16.06 -30.41 1.58
N PRO A 178 16.44 -29.13 1.37
CA PRO A 178 16.48 -28.60 0.03
C PRO A 178 17.83 -28.97 -0.60
N LYS A 179 17.80 -29.96 -1.49
CA LYS A 179 18.88 -30.22 -2.44
C LYS A 179 18.72 -29.23 -3.59
N ALA A 180 19.27 -28.03 -3.46
CA ALA A 180 19.36 -27.07 -4.56
C ALA A 180 20.36 -27.58 -5.60
N LYS A 181 19.86 -27.98 -6.78
CA LYS A 181 20.68 -28.03 -8.00
C LYS A 181 20.88 -26.59 -8.48
N PRO A 182 22.07 -26.21 -8.98
CA PRO A 182 22.28 -24.91 -9.59
C PRO A 182 21.53 -24.88 -10.93
N LEU A 183 20.42 -24.13 -11.01
CA LEU A 183 19.90 -23.72 -12.30
C LEU A 183 20.84 -22.63 -12.82
N ALA A 184 21.57 -22.97 -13.87
CA ALA A 184 22.21 -22.00 -14.74
C ALA A 184 21.12 -21.07 -15.30
N SER A 185 21.08 -19.83 -14.81
CA SER A 185 20.20 -18.79 -15.32
C SER A 185 20.86 -18.13 -16.53
N SER A 186 20.62 -18.70 -17.71
CA SER A 186 20.78 -18.00 -18.98
C SER A 186 19.47 -17.28 -19.29
N GLY A 187 19.16 -16.26 -18.49
CA GLY A 187 18.07 -15.32 -18.74
C GLY A 187 18.65 -13.93 -18.70
N ASP A 188 18.62 -13.24 -19.83
CA ASP A 188 19.08 -11.87 -19.97
C ASP A 188 18.15 -10.97 -19.15
N LEU A 189 18.60 -10.59 -17.96
CA LEU A 189 17.85 -9.78 -17.00
C LEU A 189 17.96 -8.31 -17.40
N ALA A 190 17.08 -7.86 -18.28
CA ALA A 190 17.04 -6.47 -18.72
C ALA A 190 16.46 -5.57 -17.61
N CYS A 191 17.24 -4.59 -17.14
CA CYS A 191 16.74 -3.49 -16.33
C CYS A 191 16.11 -2.40 -17.22
N SER A 192 15.33 -1.49 -16.64
CA SER A 192 14.88 -0.28 -17.35
C SER A 192 16.08 0.61 -17.72
N GLY A 193 15.95 1.40 -18.79
CA GLY A 193 17.05 2.24 -19.30
C GLY A 193 17.71 3.10 -18.21
N GLU A 194 16.91 3.78 -17.40
CA GLU A 194 17.37 4.62 -16.29
C GLU A 194 18.11 3.82 -15.20
N THR A 195 17.63 2.60 -14.89
CA THR A 195 18.28 1.74 -13.88
C THR A 195 19.61 1.18 -14.41
N CYS A 196 19.68 0.83 -15.69
CA CYS A 196 20.94 0.45 -16.34
C CYS A 196 21.98 1.57 -16.29
N GLU A 197 21.58 2.82 -16.57
CA GLU A 197 22.48 3.97 -16.51
C GLU A 197 23.01 4.21 -15.09
N GLN A 198 22.13 4.18 -14.08
CA GLN A 198 22.53 4.32 -12.68
C GLN A 198 23.44 3.17 -12.23
N LEU A 199 23.18 1.95 -12.69
CA LEU A 199 24.01 0.80 -12.39
C LEU A 199 25.41 0.93 -13.01
N LEU A 200 25.51 1.44 -14.24
CA LEU A 200 26.80 1.68 -14.91
C LEU A 200 27.60 2.77 -14.19
N VAL A 201 26.95 3.86 -13.78
CA VAL A 201 27.60 4.94 -13.03
C VAL A 201 28.10 4.45 -11.67
N THR A 202 27.29 3.68 -10.95
CA THR A 202 27.68 3.13 -9.65
C THR A 202 28.75 2.04 -9.76
N ALA A 203 28.68 1.18 -10.78
CA ALA A 203 29.71 0.20 -11.08
C ALA A 203 31.06 0.87 -11.38
N ALA A 204 31.06 1.94 -12.19
CA ALA A 204 32.25 2.73 -12.46
C ALA A 204 32.82 3.41 -11.20
N ALA A 205 31.96 3.95 -10.33
CA ALA A 205 32.38 4.57 -9.08
C ALA A 205 33.01 3.58 -8.08
N LEU A 206 32.56 2.31 -8.12
CA LEU A 206 33.05 1.24 -7.26
C LEU A 206 34.18 0.43 -7.88
N ASP A 207 34.59 0.75 -9.11
CA ASP A 207 35.54 -0.02 -9.93
C ASP A 207 35.16 -1.51 -10.03
N LEU A 208 33.86 -1.74 -10.28
CA LEU A 208 33.28 -3.07 -10.43
C LEU A 208 32.66 -3.23 -11.83
N ASP A 209 32.57 -4.49 -12.26
CA ASP A 209 31.83 -4.84 -13.47
C ASP A 209 30.31 -4.65 -13.23
N PRO A 210 29.58 -3.91 -14.08
CA PRO A 210 28.13 -3.73 -13.95
C PRO A 210 27.35 -5.04 -13.89
N GLU A 211 27.73 -6.07 -14.66
CA GLU A 211 27.04 -7.37 -14.59
C GLU A 211 27.27 -8.06 -13.24
N TYR A 212 28.48 -7.94 -12.69
CA TYR A 212 28.81 -8.45 -11.38
C TYR A 212 28.01 -7.74 -10.28
N LEU A 213 27.93 -6.41 -10.35
CA LEU A 213 27.16 -5.60 -9.40
C LEU A 213 25.66 -5.94 -9.45
N LEU A 214 25.10 -6.11 -10.64
CA LEU A 214 23.70 -6.54 -10.82
C LEU A 214 23.45 -7.90 -10.18
N ASN A 215 24.30 -8.88 -10.49
CA ASN A 215 24.10 -10.24 -10.00
C ASN A 215 24.26 -10.32 -8.47
N LYS A 216 25.22 -9.57 -7.90
CA LYS A 216 25.43 -9.53 -6.44
C LYS A 216 24.33 -8.79 -5.70
N SER A 217 23.86 -7.66 -6.23
CA SER A 217 22.75 -6.91 -5.64
C SER A 217 21.47 -7.75 -5.66
N LEU A 218 21.15 -8.41 -6.78
CA LEU A 218 20.00 -9.33 -6.87
C LEU A 218 20.13 -10.48 -5.87
N GLN A 219 21.29 -11.13 -5.80
CA GLN A 219 21.52 -12.21 -4.84
C GLN A 219 21.37 -11.75 -3.39
N ALA A 220 21.81 -10.53 -3.07
CA ALA A 220 21.63 -9.95 -1.74
C ALA A 220 20.15 -9.71 -1.42
N VAL A 221 19.38 -9.17 -2.37
CA VAL A 221 17.93 -8.97 -2.23
C VAL A 221 17.20 -10.29 -2.05
N LEU A 222 17.51 -11.31 -2.85
CA LEU A 222 16.89 -12.64 -2.71
C LEU A 222 17.19 -13.26 -1.34
N ARG A 223 18.42 -13.14 -0.84
CA ARG A 223 18.77 -13.58 0.51
C ARG A 223 18.04 -12.78 1.60
N MET A 224 17.78 -11.50 1.36
CA MET A 224 17.01 -10.65 2.28
C MET A 224 15.55 -11.09 2.35
N ILE A 225 14.93 -11.35 1.19
CA ILE A 225 13.55 -11.85 1.08
C ILE A 225 13.40 -13.20 1.79
N GLU A 226 14.35 -14.12 1.56
CA GLU A 226 14.36 -15.44 2.21
C GLU A 226 14.45 -15.33 3.73
N ARG A 227 15.29 -14.41 4.24
CA ARG A 227 15.44 -14.17 5.69
C ARG A 227 14.21 -13.53 6.33
N ASN A 228 13.56 -12.61 5.64
CA ASN A 228 12.47 -11.80 6.21
C ASN A 228 11.07 -12.40 5.96
N LYS A 229 10.96 -13.72 5.77
CA LYS A 229 9.70 -14.43 5.46
C LYS A 229 8.95 -13.76 4.31
N ASN A 230 9.67 -13.48 3.22
CA ASN A 230 9.13 -12.86 2.02
C ASN A 230 8.77 -11.37 2.13
N ARG A 231 9.30 -10.65 3.13
CA ARG A 231 9.16 -9.18 3.28
C ARG A 231 10.43 -8.46 2.80
N VAL A 232 10.27 -7.45 1.95
CA VAL A 232 11.36 -6.55 1.54
C VAL A 232 11.51 -5.44 2.59
N THR A 233 11.92 -5.81 3.80
CA THR A 233 12.23 -4.84 4.86
C THR A 233 13.73 -4.81 5.09
N PHE A 234 14.32 -3.61 5.11
CA PHE A 234 15.74 -3.50 5.42
C PHE A 234 15.96 -3.81 6.90
N PRO A 235 17.04 -4.51 7.28
CA PRO A 235 17.35 -4.83 8.68
C PRO A 235 17.60 -3.62 9.61
N LEU A 236 17.48 -2.39 9.10
CA LEU A 236 17.89 -1.15 9.75
C LEU A 236 16.73 -0.19 10.07
N GLU A 237 15.49 -0.65 10.05
CA GLU A 237 14.37 0.14 10.61
C GLU A 237 14.49 0.20 12.15
N VAL A 238 15.41 1.04 12.62
CA VAL A 238 15.50 1.45 14.03
C VAL A 238 14.26 2.29 14.30
N LYS A 239 13.37 1.80 15.18
CA LYS A 239 12.27 2.62 15.68
C LYS A 239 12.86 3.89 16.28
N GLN A 240 12.58 5.05 15.69
CA GLN A 240 12.84 6.31 16.35
C GLN A 240 12.05 6.28 17.67
N VAL A 241 12.77 6.28 18.77
CA VAL A 241 12.18 6.48 20.09
C VAL A 241 11.91 7.98 20.13
N ASP A 242 10.63 8.37 20.13
CA ASP A 242 10.27 9.76 20.37
C ASP A 242 10.91 10.18 21.69
N SER A 243 11.66 11.28 21.66
CA SER A 243 12.32 11.86 22.82
C SER A 243 11.30 12.03 23.94
N ILE A 244 11.55 11.37 25.07
CA ILE A 244 10.85 11.64 26.33
C ILE A 244 11.37 12.99 26.81
N ASP A 245 10.45 13.96 26.96
CA ASP A 245 10.68 15.28 27.57
C ASP A 245 11.28 15.19 28.98
#